data_AF-A0A936GBQ5-F1
#
_entry.id   AF-A0A936GBQ5-F1
#
_cell.length_a   1.000
_cell.length_b   1.000
_cell.length_c   1.000
_cell.angle_alpha   90.00
_cell.angle_beta   90.00
_cell.angle_gamma   90.00
#
_symmetry.space_group_name_H-M   'P 1'
#
loop_
_entity.id
_entity.type
_entity.pdbx_description
1 polymer ?
#
loop_
_entity_poly.entity_id
_entity_poly.type
_entity_poly.pdbx_seq_one_letter_code
_entity_poly.pdbx_strand_id
1 'polypeptide(L)'
;MNTLDPFSGKTVTMFYTPVKTGQWGFVVVVPDAEMLADANRLRLILIIVCASGILLMSGLISFVTKRLTRPIVIISKAADQIASGDLQLSLQAGDEDEIGQTISAFNNMVKYLQNMAGVAQKVADGDLTENVQPQSARDVLGNAISNMVTNLHASMGDVNVTARALLESSGQLDSTSSQSGL
;
A
#
# COMPACT_ATOMS: atom_id res chain seq x y z
N MET A 1 -10.83 9.12 -63.40
CA MET A 1 -11.99 8.21 -63.40
C MET A 1 -11.43 6.81 -63.24
N ASN A 2 -11.63 6.17 -62.10
CA ASN A 2 -11.00 4.88 -61.82
C ASN A 2 -11.57 3.85 -62.79
N THR A 3 -10.71 3.21 -63.56
CA THR A 3 -11.10 2.20 -64.55
C THR A 3 -10.26 0.96 -64.34
N LEU A 4 -10.87 -0.20 -64.57
CA LEU A 4 -10.16 -1.47 -64.51
C LEU A 4 -9.39 -1.64 -65.82
N ASP A 5 -8.07 -1.79 -65.75
CA ASP A 5 -7.26 -2.04 -66.93
C ASP A 5 -7.59 -3.43 -67.53
N PRO A 6 -8.03 -3.55 -68.79
CA PRO A 6 -8.35 -4.83 -69.41
C PRO A 6 -7.16 -5.79 -69.56
N PHE A 7 -5.92 -5.27 -69.51
CA PHE A 7 -4.70 -6.06 -69.71
C PHE A 7 -4.03 -6.48 -68.40
N SER A 8 -4.04 -5.63 -67.37
CA SER A 8 -3.44 -5.95 -66.06
C SER A 8 -4.44 -6.31 -64.95
N GLY A 9 -5.74 -6.05 -65.15
CA GLY A 9 -6.79 -6.30 -64.16
C GLY A 9 -6.74 -5.39 -62.91
N LYS A 10 -5.84 -4.40 -62.89
CA LYS A 10 -5.65 -3.48 -61.76
C LYS A 10 -6.47 -2.21 -61.94
N THR A 11 -6.91 -1.62 -60.83
CA THR A 11 -7.51 -0.29 -60.83
C THR A 11 -6.43 0.75 -61.16
N VAL A 12 -6.65 1.49 -62.23
CA VAL A 12 -5.71 2.47 -62.77
C VAL A 12 -6.39 3.82 -62.91
N THR A 13 -5.61 4.87 -62.69
CA THR A 13 -5.99 6.23 -63.03
C THR A 13 -5.36 6.61 -64.37
N MET A 14 -6.20 6.91 -65.37
CA MET A 14 -5.76 7.27 -66.72
C MET A 14 -5.75 8.79 -66.90
N PHE A 15 -4.64 9.34 -67.39
CA PHE A 15 -4.53 10.73 -67.83
C PHE A 15 -4.36 10.75 -69.35
N TYR A 16 -5.21 11.53 -70.04
CA TYR A 16 -5.17 11.68 -71.50
C TYR A 16 -4.72 13.09 -71.87
N THR A 17 -3.66 13.18 -72.68
CA THR A 17 -3.22 14.45 -73.28
C THR A 17 -3.18 14.31 -74.80
N PRO A 18 -4.05 15.01 -75.55
CA PRO A 18 -4.03 14.99 -77.01
C PRO A 18 -2.85 15.81 -77.54
N VAL A 19 -2.11 15.30 -78.52
CA VAL A 19 -1.01 16.06 -79.14
C VAL A 19 -1.53 16.84 -80.34
N LYS A 20 -1.25 18.14 -80.38
CA LYS A 20 -1.83 19.09 -81.35
C LYS A 20 -1.44 18.82 -82.81
N THR A 21 -0.53 17.89 -83.09
CA THR A 21 0.05 17.65 -84.43
C THR A 21 -0.37 16.32 -85.06
N GLY A 22 -1.41 15.64 -84.55
CA GLY A 22 -2.02 14.45 -85.19
C GLY A 22 -3.22 13.90 -84.42
N GLN A 23 -3.98 12.97 -85.02
CA GLN A 23 -5.10 12.27 -84.35
C GLN A 23 -4.64 11.20 -83.33
N TRP A 24 -3.51 11.42 -82.68
CA TRP A 24 -2.94 10.52 -81.68
C TRP A 24 -2.82 11.27 -80.35
N GLY A 25 -3.04 10.55 -79.25
CA GLY A 25 -2.92 11.08 -77.91
C GLY A 25 -2.17 10.11 -77.02
N PHE A 26 -1.40 10.64 -76.09
CA PHE A 26 -0.74 9.82 -75.07
C PHE A 26 -1.75 9.55 -73.94
N VAL A 27 -1.91 8.28 -73.60
CA VAL A 27 -2.59 7.84 -72.38
C VAL A 27 -1.52 7.34 -71.43
N VAL A 28 -1.41 7.98 -70.27
CA VAL A 28 -0.58 7.48 -69.17
C VAL A 28 -1.49 6.75 -68.21
N VAL A 29 -1.18 5.47 -67.98
CA VAL A 29 -1.90 4.59 -67.06
C VAL A 29 -1.01 4.38 -65.85
N VAL A 30 -1.39 4.94 -64.70
CA VAL A 30 -0.68 4.72 -63.44
C VAL A 30 -1.53 3.81 -62.56
N PRO A 31 -1.04 2.62 -62.17
CA PRO A 31 -1.74 1.76 -61.23
C PRO A 31 -1.94 2.44 -59.88
N ASP A 32 -3.18 2.45 -59.37
CA ASP A 32 -3.49 3.04 -58.05
C ASP A 32 -2.72 2.31 -56.94
N ALA A 33 -2.44 1.02 -57.12
CA ALA A 33 -1.62 0.24 -56.20
C ALA A 33 -0.17 0.75 -56.11
N GLU A 34 0.39 1.28 -57.20
CA GLU A 34 1.72 1.89 -57.21
C GLU A 34 1.66 3.32 -56.66
N MET A 35 0.61 4.07 -57.00
CA MET A 35 0.40 5.43 -56.48
C MET A 35 0.11 5.45 -54.96
N LEU A 36 -0.52 4.41 -54.42
CA LEU A 36 -0.88 4.27 -53.00
C LEU A 36 0.08 3.38 -52.20
N ALA A 37 1.06 2.72 -52.85
CA ALA A 37 2.03 1.85 -52.16
C ALA A 37 2.79 2.63 -51.07
N ASP A 38 3.24 3.85 -51.39
CA ASP A 38 3.95 4.72 -50.45
C ASP A 38 3.05 5.20 -49.32
N ALA A 39 1.80 5.54 -49.62
CA ALA A 39 0.80 5.93 -48.64
C ALA A 39 0.46 4.79 -47.67
N ASN A 40 0.33 3.56 -48.17
CA ASN A 40 0.08 2.36 -47.35
C ASN A 40 1.28 2.02 -46.47
N ARG A 41 2.51 2.19 -46.98
CA ARG A 41 3.74 2.01 -46.18
C ARG A 41 3.81 3.02 -45.04
N LEU A 42 3.54 4.30 -45.31
CA LEU A 42 3.49 5.34 -44.28
C LEU A 42 2.39 5.05 -43.25
N ARG A 43 1.20 4.63 -43.71
CA ARG A 43 0.08 4.24 -42.85
C ARG A 43 0.46 3.10 -41.90
N LEU A 44 1.14 2.06 -42.40
CA LEU A 44 1.60 0.94 -41.58
C LEU A 44 2.62 1.39 -40.52
N ILE A 45 3.59 2.24 -40.91
CA ILE A 45 4.56 2.81 -39.97
C ILE A 45 3.86 3.60 -38.87
N LEU A 46 2.90 4.46 -39.21
CA LEU A 46 2.12 5.22 -38.22
C LEU A 46 1.35 4.31 -37.27
N ILE A 47 0.69 3.25 -37.78
CA ILE A 47 0.00 2.26 -36.95
C ILE A 47 0.96 1.59 -35.97
N ILE A 48 2.13 1.16 -36.44
CA ILE A 48 3.14 0.51 -35.59
C ILE A 48 3.65 1.47 -34.51
N VAL A 49 3.90 2.74 -34.86
CA VAL A 49 4.34 3.78 -33.92
C VAL A 49 3.26 4.07 -32.87
N CYS A 50 2.00 4.18 -33.26
CA CYS A 50 0.90 4.35 -32.32
C CYS A 50 0.73 3.13 -31.42
N ALA A 51 0.75 1.93 -31.99
CA ALA A 51 0.59 0.67 -31.26
C ALA A 51 1.73 0.47 -30.25
N SER A 52 2.98 0.77 -30.63
CA SER A 52 4.12 0.71 -29.71
C SER A 52 4.00 1.74 -28.59
N GLY A 53 3.54 2.97 -28.90
CA GLY A 53 3.27 4.00 -27.90
C GLY A 53 2.23 3.58 -26.85
N ILE A 54 1.12 2.98 -27.30
CA ILE A 54 0.07 2.46 -26.40
C ILE A 54 0.62 1.33 -25.53
N LEU A 55 1.38 0.41 -26.11
CA LEU A 55 1.96 -0.73 -25.39
C LEU A 55 2.95 -0.25 -24.32
N LEU A 56 3.81 0.72 -24.64
CA LEU A 56 4.74 1.33 -23.68
C LEU A 56 4.00 2.04 -22.55
N MET A 57 2.96 2.83 -22.86
CA MET A 57 2.16 3.51 -21.83
C MET A 57 1.42 2.53 -20.92
N SER A 58 0.80 1.50 -21.50
CA SER A 58 0.15 0.44 -20.72
C SER A 58 1.14 -0.29 -19.80
N GLY A 59 2.36 -0.53 -20.29
CA GLY A 59 3.45 -1.10 -19.49
C GLY A 59 3.85 -0.20 -18.33
N LEU A 60 4.06 1.09 -18.60
CA LEU A 60 4.44 2.08 -17.59
C LEU A 60 3.37 2.25 -16.52
N ILE A 61 2.09 2.39 -16.92
CA ILE A 61 0.95 2.48 -15.99
C ILE A 61 0.90 1.24 -15.09
N SER A 62 1.04 0.06 -15.68
CA SER A 62 1.02 -1.20 -14.94
C SER A 62 2.20 -1.29 -13.95
N PHE A 63 3.38 -0.81 -14.35
CA PHE A 63 4.56 -0.77 -13.51
C PHE A 63 4.40 0.18 -12.31
N VAL A 64 4.01 1.44 -12.56
CA VAL A 64 3.76 2.44 -11.51
C VAL A 64 2.64 1.99 -10.56
N THR A 65 1.55 1.44 -11.10
CA THR A 65 0.43 0.95 -10.29
C THR A 65 0.87 -0.16 -9.35
N LYS A 66 1.70 -1.09 -9.82
CA LYS A 66 2.15 -2.23 -9.01
C LYS A 66 3.19 -1.83 -7.96
N ARG A 67 4.11 -0.92 -8.29
CA ARG A 67 5.21 -0.55 -7.38
C ARG A 67 4.89 0.60 -6.43
N LEU A 68 4.02 1.52 -6.82
CA LEU A 68 3.70 2.69 -5.99
C LEU A 68 2.24 2.67 -5.54
N THR A 69 1.29 2.71 -6.49
CA THR A 69 -0.12 2.97 -6.18
C THR A 69 -0.74 1.88 -5.30
N ARG A 70 -0.55 0.60 -5.63
CA ARG A 70 -1.12 -0.51 -4.86
C ARG A 70 -0.58 -0.59 -3.43
N PRO A 71 0.74 -0.58 -3.18
CA PRO A 71 1.27 -0.55 -1.83
C PRO A 71 0.77 0.62 -0.99
N ILE A 72 0.71 1.83 -1.55
CA ILE A 72 0.20 3.02 -0.84
C ILE A 72 -1.25 2.82 -0.39
N VAL A 73 -2.10 2.29 -1.28
CA VAL A 73 -3.50 2.01 -0.94
C VAL A 73 -3.61 0.94 0.15
N ILE A 74 -2.74 -0.08 0.13
CA ILE A 74 -2.70 -1.13 1.16
C ILE A 74 -2.30 -0.54 2.52
N ILE A 75 -1.26 0.30 2.57
CA ILE A 75 -0.83 0.97 3.81
C ILE A 75 -1.94 1.87 4.34
N SER A 76 -2.60 2.64 3.47
CA SER A 76 -3.72 3.50 3.88
C SER A 76 -4.85 2.69 4.50
N LYS A 77 -5.26 1.58 3.88
CA LYS A 77 -6.31 0.71 4.43
C LYS A 77 -5.91 0.05 5.74
N ALA A 78 -4.65 -0.35 5.88
CA ALA A 78 -4.14 -0.90 7.13
C ALA A 78 -4.13 0.16 8.24
N ALA A 79 -3.77 1.39 7.92
CA ALA A 79 -3.83 2.52 8.86
C ALA A 79 -5.27 2.78 9.33
N ASP A 80 -6.25 2.73 8.43
CA ASP A 80 -7.68 2.86 8.79
C ASP A 80 -8.12 1.76 9.76
N GLN A 81 -7.66 0.53 9.56
CA GLN A 81 -7.99 -0.60 10.45
C GLN A 81 -7.34 -0.44 11.84
N ILE A 82 -6.08 -0.01 11.89
CA ILE A 82 -5.42 0.34 13.16
C ILE A 82 -6.16 1.47 13.88
N ALA A 83 -6.64 2.47 13.14
CA ALA A 83 -7.42 3.56 13.71
C ALA A 83 -8.76 3.07 14.31
N SER A 84 -9.31 1.96 13.82
CA SER A 84 -10.47 1.28 14.41
C SER A 84 -10.13 0.34 15.58
N GLY A 85 -8.85 0.20 15.94
CA GLY A 85 -8.38 -0.64 17.04
C GLY A 85 -7.96 -2.05 16.63
N ASP A 86 -8.05 -2.41 15.35
CA ASP A 86 -7.57 -3.70 14.85
C ASP A 86 -6.05 -3.64 14.62
N LEU A 87 -5.30 -4.30 15.51
CA LEU A 87 -3.85 -4.39 15.42
C LEU A 87 -3.37 -5.70 14.80
N GLN A 88 -4.21 -6.64 14.38
CA GLN A 88 -3.78 -7.97 13.88
C GLN A 88 -3.27 -7.95 12.44
N LEU A 89 -2.72 -6.83 11.99
CA LEU A 89 -2.31 -6.59 10.61
C LEU A 89 -0.80 -6.65 10.49
N SER A 90 -0.34 -7.37 9.47
CA SER A 90 1.06 -7.37 9.07
C SER A 90 1.12 -7.20 7.56
N LEU A 91 1.78 -6.13 7.13
CA LEU A 91 2.01 -5.89 5.72
C LEU A 91 3.30 -6.61 5.31
N GLN A 92 3.27 -7.36 4.21
CA GLN A 92 4.52 -7.92 3.68
C GLN A 92 5.36 -6.78 3.09
N ALA A 93 6.56 -6.60 3.62
CA ALA A 93 7.54 -5.71 3.01
C ALA A 93 7.87 -6.24 1.61
N GLY A 94 7.68 -5.38 0.61
CA GLY A 94 7.99 -5.67 -0.79
C GLY A 94 9.49 -5.49 -1.08
N ASP A 95 9.79 -5.00 -2.29
CA ASP A 95 11.15 -4.65 -2.73
C ASP A 95 11.84 -3.69 -1.74
N GLU A 96 13.18 -3.71 -1.65
CA GLU A 96 14.00 -2.87 -0.74
C GLU A 96 14.05 -1.37 -1.12
N ASP A 97 13.02 -0.86 -1.78
CA ASP A 97 12.88 0.54 -2.15
C ASP A 97 12.27 1.37 -1.00
N GLU A 98 12.02 2.66 -1.26
CA GLU A 98 11.43 3.58 -0.30
C GLU A 98 10.04 3.11 0.18
N ILE A 99 9.30 2.37 -0.66
CA ILE A 99 7.99 1.82 -0.32
C ILE A 99 8.17 0.64 0.64
N GLY A 100 9.12 -0.26 0.39
CA GLY A 100 9.47 -1.35 1.31
C GLY A 100 9.96 -0.86 2.67
N GLN A 101 10.78 0.20 2.70
CA GLN A 101 11.21 0.86 3.93
C GLN A 101 10.03 1.46 4.70
N THR A 102 9.09 2.10 3.98
CA THR A 102 7.87 2.66 4.59
C THR A 102 7.00 1.57 5.21
N ILE A 103 6.81 0.44 4.52
CA ILE A 103 6.07 -0.72 5.04
C ILE A 103 6.77 -1.27 6.30
N SER A 104 8.10 -1.37 6.28
CA SER A 104 8.88 -1.86 7.42
C SER A 104 8.73 -0.94 8.64
N ALA A 105 8.83 0.38 8.44
CA ALA A 105 8.61 1.36 9.49
C ALA A 105 7.17 1.31 10.03
N PHE A 106 6.18 1.16 9.15
CA PHE A 106 4.78 0.98 9.53
C PHE A 106 4.59 -0.27 10.40
N ASN A 107 5.12 -1.42 10.00
CA ASN A 107 5.03 -2.66 10.78
C ASN A 107 5.69 -2.53 12.16
N ASN A 108 6.83 -1.82 12.26
CA ASN A 108 7.47 -1.56 13.55
C ASN A 108 6.57 -0.72 14.48
N MET A 109 5.85 0.28 13.93
CA MET A 109 4.85 1.04 14.67
C MET A 109 3.69 0.14 15.14
N VAL A 110 3.14 -0.72 14.27
CA VAL A 110 2.07 -1.66 14.65
C VAL A 110 2.53 -2.60 15.76
N LYS A 111 3.73 -3.17 15.63
CA LYS A 111 4.32 -4.06 16.62
C LYS A 111 4.50 -3.36 17.98
N TYR A 112 4.92 -2.11 17.97
CA TYR A 112 5.01 -1.31 19.19
C TYR A 112 3.64 -1.14 19.85
N LEU A 113 2.59 -0.80 19.09
CA LEU A 113 1.23 -0.69 19.60
C LEU A 113 0.71 -2.03 20.15
N GLN A 114 0.95 -3.14 19.44
CA GLN A 114 0.59 -4.49 19.89
C GLN A 114 1.26 -4.83 21.23
N ASN A 115 2.55 -4.52 21.38
CA ASN A 115 3.27 -4.74 22.63
C ASN A 115 2.66 -3.93 23.78
N MET A 116 2.36 -2.65 23.57
CA MET A 116 1.74 -1.80 24.59
C MET A 116 0.34 -2.28 24.96
N ALA A 117 -0.46 -2.73 23.98
CA ALA A 117 -1.77 -3.34 24.23
C ALA A 117 -1.63 -4.66 25.04
N GLY A 118 -0.64 -5.48 24.74
CA GLY A 118 -0.35 -6.71 25.48
C GLY A 118 0.04 -6.46 26.93
N VAL A 119 0.86 -5.43 27.19
CA VAL A 119 1.17 -5.00 28.56
C VAL A 119 -0.09 -4.53 29.28
N ALA A 120 -0.91 -3.68 28.64
CA ALA A 120 -2.14 -3.20 29.25
C ALA A 120 -3.11 -4.34 29.60
N GLN A 121 -3.18 -5.38 28.76
CA GLN A 121 -3.96 -6.58 29.04
C GLN A 121 -3.44 -7.33 30.27
N LYS A 122 -2.12 -7.59 30.35
CA LYS A 122 -1.51 -8.24 31.51
C LYS A 122 -1.76 -7.48 32.81
N VAL A 123 -1.63 -6.15 32.76
CA VAL A 123 -1.94 -5.27 33.90
C VAL A 123 -3.40 -5.37 34.31
N ALA A 124 -4.32 -5.39 33.34
CA ALA A 124 -5.75 -5.58 33.60
C ALA A 124 -6.05 -6.96 34.22
N ASP A 125 -5.27 -7.98 33.85
CA ASP A 125 -5.33 -9.33 34.44
C ASP A 125 -4.64 -9.43 35.82
N GLY A 126 -4.09 -8.31 36.33
CA GLY A 126 -3.45 -8.21 37.64
C GLY A 126 -1.97 -8.56 37.65
N ASP A 127 -1.37 -8.86 36.50
CA ASP A 127 0.06 -9.08 36.37
C ASP A 127 0.80 -7.74 36.23
N LEU A 128 1.37 -7.29 37.34
CA LEU A 128 2.14 -6.06 37.44
C LEU A 128 3.66 -6.30 37.37
N THR A 129 4.09 -7.50 36.97
CA THR A 129 5.52 -7.85 36.91
C THR A 129 6.20 -7.44 35.59
N GLU A 130 5.40 -6.97 34.62
CA GLU A 130 5.90 -6.53 33.33
C GLU A 130 6.75 -5.26 33.43
N ASN A 131 7.99 -5.35 32.92
CA ASN A 131 8.89 -4.22 32.83
C ASN A 131 8.68 -3.45 31.51
N VAL A 132 7.91 -2.36 31.58
CA VAL A 132 7.69 -1.47 30.44
C VAL A 132 8.90 -0.56 30.26
N GLN A 133 9.62 -0.77 29.16
CA GLN A 133 10.75 0.07 28.77
C GLN A 133 10.33 1.05 27.66
N PRO A 134 10.17 2.35 27.97
CA PRO A 134 9.84 3.36 26.98
C PRO A 134 10.92 3.42 25.89
N GLN A 135 10.53 3.56 24.62
CA GLN A 135 11.47 3.55 23.48
C GLN A 135 12.34 4.81 23.41
N SER A 136 11.89 5.91 24.02
CA SER A 136 12.63 7.16 24.12
C SER A 136 12.10 8.03 25.26
N ALA A 137 12.83 9.08 25.62
CA ALA A 137 12.35 10.08 26.58
C ALA A 137 11.07 10.81 26.12
N ARG A 138 10.71 10.73 24.83
CA ARG A 138 9.50 11.33 24.24
C ARG A 138 8.37 10.31 24.03
N ASP A 139 8.56 9.06 24.44
CA ASP A 139 7.56 8.02 24.32
C ASP A 139 6.43 8.23 25.34
N VAL A 140 5.45 9.05 25.00
CA VAL A 140 4.34 9.40 25.91
C VAL A 140 3.56 8.15 26.33
N LEU A 141 3.29 7.23 25.40
CA LEU A 141 2.51 6.02 25.67
C LEU A 141 3.28 5.06 26.59
N GLY A 142 4.53 4.74 26.26
CA GLY A 142 5.37 3.85 27.04
C GLY A 142 5.62 4.40 28.45
N ASN A 143 5.90 5.71 28.58
CA ASN A 143 6.06 6.35 29.89
C ASN A 143 4.77 6.31 30.71
N ALA A 144 3.61 6.57 30.09
CA ALA A 144 2.33 6.53 30.78
C ALA A 144 2.00 5.13 31.32
N ILE A 145 2.19 4.08 30.50
CA ILE A 145 1.95 2.69 30.92
C ILE A 145 2.94 2.28 32.01
N SER A 146 4.22 2.64 31.88
CA SER A 146 5.24 2.34 32.91
C SER A 146 4.89 2.97 34.26
N ASN A 147 4.46 4.24 34.27
CA ASN A 147 4.00 4.93 35.47
C ASN A 147 2.74 4.28 36.06
N MET A 148 1.79 3.87 35.20
CA MET A 148 0.58 3.17 35.64
C MET A 148 0.93 1.85 36.34
N VAL A 149 1.78 1.01 35.75
CA VAL A 149 2.23 -0.26 36.34
C VAL A 149 2.89 -0.01 37.69
N THR A 150 3.78 0.99 37.77
CA THR A 150 4.50 1.35 39.00
C THR A 150 3.54 1.78 40.11
N ASN A 151 2.57 2.64 39.79
CA ASN A 151 1.58 3.12 40.75
C ASN A 151 0.66 2.00 41.26
N LEU A 152 0.21 1.11 40.36
CA LEU A 152 -0.61 -0.04 40.74
C LEU A 152 0.19 -1.02 41.62
N HIS A 153 1.46 -1.25 41.29
CA HIS A 153 2.32 -2.14 42.07
C HIS A 153 2.57 -1.57 43.48
N ALA A 154 2.82 -0.27 43.60
CA ALA A 154 2.94 0.41 44.90
C ALA A 154 1.64 0.30 45.71
N SER A 155 0.49 0.54 45.08
CA SER A 155 -0.82 0.43 45.76
C SER A 155 -1.10 -0.99 46.28
N MET A 156 -0.74 -2.04 45.53
CA MET A 156 -0.81 -3.43 46.00
C MET A 156 0.14 -3.72 47.16
N GLY A 157 1.31 -3.08 47.17
CA GLY A 157 2.23 -3.09 48.31
C GLY A 157 1.58 -2.48 49.56
N ASP A 158 0.99 -1.30 49.44
CA ASP A 158 0.32 -0.60 50.55
C ASP A 158 -0.87 -1.39 51.09
N VAL A 159 -1.69 -2.00 50.21
CA VAL A 159 -2.81 -2.87 50.59
C VAL A 159 -2.32 -4.09 51.38
N ASN A 160 -1.20 -4.71 50.97
CA ASN A 160 -0.62 -5.83 51.72
C ASN A 160 -0.10 -5.41 53.10
N VAL A 161 0.50 -4.21 53.21
CA VAL A 161 0.97 -3.68 54.50
C VAL A 161 -0.21 -3.37 55.42
N THR A 162 -1.25 -2.71 54.92
CA THR A 162 -2.47 -2.42 55.70
C THR A 162 -3.20 -3.70 56.11
N ALA A 163 -3.30 -4.70 55.22
CA ALA A 163 -3.87 -6.01 55.55
C ALA A 163 -3.10 -6.71 56.68
N ARG A 164 -1.76 -6.69 56.66
CA ARG A 164 -0.93 -7.25 57.73
C ARG A 164 -1.14 -6.53 59.07
N ALA A 165 -1.18 -5.19 59.05
CA ALA A 165 -1.42 -4.39 60.25
C ALA A 165 -2.83 -4.65 60.86
N LEU A 166 -3.85 -4.85 60.02
CA LEU A 166 -5.21 -5.21 60.46
C LEU A 166 -5.27 -6.61 61.07
N LEU A 167 -4.60 -7.59 60.48
CA LEU A 167 -4.52 -8.96 61.03
C LEU A 167 -3.80 -8.97 62.38
N GLU A 168 -2.71 -8.21 62.51
CA GLU A 168 -1.99 -8.05 63.77
C GLU A 168 -2.86 -7.37 64.83
N SER A 169 -3.54 -6.27 64.48
CA SER A 169 -4.46 -5.57 65.38
C SER A 169 -5.63 -6.46 65.83
N SER A 170 -6.16 -7.30 64.93
CA SER A 170 -7.25 -8.24 65.25
C SER A 170 -6.77 -9.34 66.21
N GLY A 171 -5.58 -9.92 65.99
CA GLY A 171 -5.00 -10.89 66.92
C GLY A 171 -4.71 -10.30 68.32
N GLN A 172 -4.32 -9.02 68.37
CA GLN A 172 -4.12 -8.30 69.63
C GLN A 172 -5.44 -8.04 70.36
N LEU A 173 -6.52 -7.72 69.63
CA LEU A 173 -7.88 -7.59 70.18
C LEU A 173 -8.42 -8.92 70.72
N ASP A 174 -8.16 -10.04 70.06
CA ASP A 174 -8.59 -11.38 70.52
C ASP A 174 -7.86 -11.80 71.79
N SER A 175 -6.54 -11.58 71.84
CA SER A 175 -5.73 -11.86 73.03
C SER A 175 -6.10 -10.98 74.22
N THR A 176 -6.37 -9.69 74.02
CA THR A 176 -6.85 -8.80 75.09
C THR A 176 -8.28 -9.11 75.54
N SER A 177 -9.17 -9.51 74.62
CA SER A 177 -10.55 -9.92 74.95
C SER A 177 -10.60 -11.22 75.75
N SER A 178 -9.78 -12.22 75.40
CA SER A 178 -9.66 -13.47 76.17
C SER A 178 -9.05 -13.26 77.56
N GLN A 179 -8.16 -12.28 77.72
CA GLN A 179 -7.56 -11.93 79.01
C GLN A 179 -8.52 -11.14 79.93
N SER A 180 -9.51 -10.46 79.36
CA SER A 180 -10.49 -9.63 80.09
C SER A 180 -11.81 -10.37 80.38
N GLY A 181 -11.99 -11.58 79.83
CA GLY A 181 -13.19 -12.41 79.97
C GLY A 181 -13.14 -13.51 81.05
N LEU A 182 -12.14 -13.47 81.94
CA LEU A 182 -12.03 -14.29 83.16
C LEU A 182 -12.15 -13.40 84.41
#